data_AF-A0A538NWR1-F1
#
_entry.id   AF-A0A538NWR1-F1
#
_cell.length_a   1.000
_cell.length_b   1.000
_cell.length_c   1.000
_cell.angle_alpha   90.00
_cell.angle_beta   90.00
_cell.angle_gamma   90.00
#
_symmetry.space_group_name_H-M   'P 1'
#
loop_
_entity.id
_entity.type
_entity.pdbx_description
1 polymer ?
#
loop_
_entity_poly.entity_id
_entity_poly.type
_entity_poly.pdbx_seq_one_letter_code
_entity_poly.pdbx_strand_id
1 'polypeptide(L)'
;MRKNTITFENGNRAVVITAPRDASAQAILDALEITSPRAVILLFGGAAGLDDSRKAHLTTLFADGVTPVAAELGALIIDGGTQSGVMAMMGEAVARSPGTSQLLGIAPKGKITHPEIPGASAVSDGTPLEPNHSHFVLVESAEWGGETGKMLELARAFDAPIVAILVNGGAIAADEVLQSVRNGWQLLVVEGSGRFADELSAAVRDGQSAKSVEVSEIARSGRVALFYVADPAEKLRDELRRMLG
;
A
#
# COMPACT_ATOMS: atom_id res chain seq x y z
N MET A 1 8.75 17.07 13.57
CA MET A 1 8.79 16.56 12.18
C MET A 1 10.03 17.09 11.48
N ARG A 2 10.58 16.34 10.52
CA ARG A 2 11.75 16.75 9.71
C ARG A 2 11.53 16.37 8.24
N LYS A 3 11.73 17.33 7.32
CA LYS A 3 11.76 17.12 5.87
C LYS A 3 13.20 16.94 5.40
N ASN A 4 13.45 15.94 4.57
CA ASN A 4 14.70 15.71 3.86
C ASN A 4 14.39 15.34 2.39
N THR A 5 15.42 15.33 1.56
CA THR A 5 15.37 14.70 0.23
C THR A 5 16.52 13.70 0.15
N ILE A 6 16.23 12.50 -0.32
CA ILE A 6 17.24 11.46 -0.56
C ILE A 6 17.38 11.22 -2.06
N THR A 7 18.54 10.72 -2.49
CA THR A 7 18.77 10.29 -3.87
C THR A 7 19.19 8.84 -3.87
N PHE A 8 18.42 8.00 -4.56
CA PHE A 8 18.71 6.57 -4.68
C PHE A 8 19.78 6.30 -5.73
N GLU A 9 20.36 5.10 -5.71
CA GLU A 9 21.38 4.66 -6.66
C GLU A 9 20.91 4.67 -8.11
N ASN A 10 19.60 4.49 -8.35
CA ASN A 10 18.98 4.59 -9.68
C ASN A 10 18.78 6.05 -10.16
N GLY A 11 19.21 7.04 -9.37
CA GLY A 11 19.08 8.47 -9.68
C GLY A 11 17.73 9.08 -9.31
N ASN A 12 16.75 8.28 -8.84
CA ASN A 12 15.48 8.81 -8.37
C ASN A 12 15.67 9.61 -7.08
N ARG A 13 14.82 10.63 -6.92
CA ARG A 13 14.80 11.49 -5.74
C ARG A 13 13.47 11.32 -5.03
N ALA A 14 13.53 11.27 -3.70
CA ALA A 14 12.32 11.20 -2.89
C ALA A 14 12.28 12.26 -1.80
N VAL A 15 11.11 12.84 -1.58
CA VAL A 15 10.84 13.70 -0.41
C VAL A 15 10.54 12.80 0.78
N VAL A 16 11.25 13.00 1.89
CA VAL A 16 11.12 12.18 3.09
C VAL A 16 10.70 13.04 4.26
N ILE A 17 9.56 12.71 4.88
CA ILE A 17 9.08 13.32 6.11
C ILE A 17 9.25 12.32 7.26
N THR A 18 10.10 12.63 8.23
CA THR A 18 10.12 11.92 9.52
C THR A 18 9.15 12.59 10.48
N ALA A 19 8.21 11.83 11.02
CA ALA A 19 7.14 12.36 11.86
C ALA A 19 6.92 11.52 13.14
N PRO A 20 6.71 12.17 14.30
CA PRO A 20 6.25 11.48 15.49
C PRO A 20 4.82 10.95 15.28
N ARG A 21 4.40 9.96 16.07
CA ARG A 21 3.06 9.32 15.92
C ARG A 21 1.90 10.31 16.08
N ASP A 22 2.06 11.32 16.91
CA ASP A 22 1.06 12.35 17.21
C ASP A 22 1.09 13.55 16.24
N ALA A 23 1.98 13.56 15.25
CA ALA A 23 2.01 14.63 14.24
C ALA A 23 0.69 14.67 13.46
N SER A 24 0.15 15.86 13.25
CA SER A 24 -1.06 16.05 12.44
C SER A 24 -0.87 15.55 11.00
N ALA A 25 -1.84 14.81 10.46
CA ALA A 25 -1.86 14.45 9.05
C ALA A 25 -1.75 15.68 8.12
N GLN A 26 -2.48 16.76 8.41
CA GLN A 26 -2.43 17.97 7.58
C GLN A 26 -1.00 18.55 7.51
N ALA A 27 -0.31 18.64 8.65
CA ALA A 27 1.06 19.14 8.69
C ALA A 27 2.03 18.25 7.88
N ILE A 28 1.80 16.93 7.88
CA ILE A 28 2.59 15.99 7.06
C ILE A 28 2.28 16.20 5.57
N LEU A 29 1.00 16.30 5.19
CA LEU A 29 0.59 16.53 3.80
C LEU A 29 1.15 17.84 3.24
N ASP A 30 1.07 18.92 4.01
CA ASP A 30 1.62 20.23 3.63
C ASP A 30 3.14 20.14 3.39
N ALA A 31 3.85 19.34 4.19
CA ALA A 31 5.29 19.16 4.06
C ALA A 31 5.69 18.23 2.89
N LEU A 32 4.83 17.26 2.56
CA LEU A 32 5.03 16.32 1.45
C LEU A 32 4.93 17.02 0.10
N GLU A 33 4.19 18.13 -0.01
CA GLU A 33 3.97 18.87 -1.26
C GLU A 33 3.34 17.99 -2.37
N ILE A 34 2.57 16.97 -1.96
CA ILE A 34 1.78 16.14 -2.89
C ILE A 34 0.58 16.94 -3.35
N THR A 35 0.46 17.14 -4.66
CA THR A 35 -0.74 17.70 -5.28
C THR A 35 -1.97 16.88 -4.88
N SER A 36 -3.07 17.54 -4.48
CA SER A 36 -4.31 16.88 -4.09
C SER A 36 -4.72 15.80 -5.12
N PRO A 37 -4.63 14.51 -4.74
CA PRO A 37 -4.94 13.42 -5.66
C PRO A 37 -6.45 13.34 -5.85
N ARG A 38 -6.89 12.91 -7.03
CA ARG A 38 -8.33 12.74 -7.31
C ARG A 38 -8.87 11.40 -6.81
N ALA A 39 -7.98 10.48 -6.43
CA ALA A 39 -8.28 9.17 -5.87
C ALA A 39 -7.07 8.67 -5.06
N VAL A 40 -7.29 7.73 -4.15
CA VAL A 40 -6.22 7.07 -3.39
C VAL A 40 -6.35 5.56 -3.54
N ILE A 41 -5.22 4.90 -3.84
CA ILE A 41 -5.10 3.45 -3.86
C ILE A 41 -4.16 3.05 -2.72
N LEU A 42 -4.70 2.36 -1.72
CA LEU A 42 -3.90 1.74 -0.67
C LEU A 42 -3.52 0.33 -1.10
N LEU A 43 -2.24 -0.04 -1.00
CA LEU A 43 -1.77 -1.40 -1.27
C LEU A 43 -1.26 -2.04 0.02
N PHE A 44 -1.96 -3.08 0.47
CA PHE A 44 -1.62 -3.86 1.65
C PHE A 44 -1.18 -5.26 1.25
N GLY A 45 -0.19 -5.79 1.96
CA GLY A 45 0.22 -7.17 1.72
C GLY A 45 1.68 -7.46 2.00
N GLY A 46 2.13 -8.58 1.43
CA GLY A 46 3.53 -8.96 1.45
C GLY A 46 3.77 -10.16 0.54
N ALA A 47 5.02 -10.45 0.22
CA ALA A 47 5.33 -11.51 -0.75
C ALA A 47 5.76 -12.85 -0.15
N ALA A 48 5.72 -13.00 1.18
CA ALA A 48 6.12 -14.26 1.79
C ALA A 48 5.22 -15.42 1.32
N GLY A 49 5.85 -16.52 0.91
CA GLY A 49 5.17 -17.70 0.40
C GLY A 49 4.65 -17.61 -1.04
N LEU A 50 4.88 -16.50 -1.75
CA LEU A 50 4.54 -16.41 -3.17
C LEU A 50 5.53 -17.22 -4.02
N ASP A 51 5.01 -18.13 -4.84
CA ASP A 51 5.76 -18.76 -5.92
C ASP A 51 5.96 -17.81 -7.11
N ASP A 52 6.82 -18.19 -8.05
CA ASP A 52 7.20 -17.33 -9.16
C ASP A 52 6.06 -17.09 -10.16
N SER A 53 5.12 -18.04 -10.28
CA SER A 53 3.93 -17.86 -11.12
C SER A 53 3.02 -16.76 -10.56
N ARG A 54 2.74 -16.80 -9.24
CA ARG A 54 1.96 -15.75 -8.57
C ARG A 54 2.66 -14.40 -8.61
N LYS A 55 3.99 -14.35 -8.42
CA LYS A 55 4.76 -13.11 -8.58
C LYS A 55 4.62 -12.54 -9.99
N ALA A 56 4.77 -13.37 -11.02
CA ALA A 56 4.65 -12.94 -12.41
C ALA A 56 3.25 -12.35 -12.70
N HIS A 57 2.19 -13.01 -12.23
CA HIS A 57 0.83 -12.47 -12.34
C HIS A 57 0.69 -11.12 -11.62
N LEU A 58 1.16 -11.00 -10.38
CA LEU A 58 1.10 -9.74 -9.63
C LEU A 58 1.89 -8.62 -10.30
N THR A 59 3.07 -8.91 -10.85
CA THR A 59 3.85 -7.95 -11.64
C THR A 59 3.04 -7.43 -12.83
N THR A 60 2.34 -8.31 -13.55
CA THR A 60 1.45 -7.92 -14.66
C THR A 60 0.25 -7.12 -14.16
N LEU A 61 -0.41 -7.53 -13.07
CA LEU A 61 -1.55 -6.80 -12.51
C LEU A 61 -1.18 -5.40 -12.04
N PHE A 62 0.01 -5.21 -11.45
CA PHE A 62 0.47 -3.90 -11.02
C PHE A 62 0.83 -3.02 -12.23
N ALA A 63 1.64 -3.53 -13.16
CA ALA A 63 2.11 -2.77 -14.31
C ALA A 63 1.02 -2.46 -15.35
N ASP A 64 0.11 -3.40 -15.60
CA ASP A 64 -0.88 -3.30 -16.68
C ASP A 64 -2.29 -3.06 -16.13
N GLY A 65 -2.50 -3.15 -14.82
CA GLY A 65 -3.79 -2.96 -14.15
C GLY A 65 -3.81 -1.72 -13.25
N VAL A 66 -3.04 -1.74 -12.16
CA VAL A 66 -3.07 -0.68 -11.15
C VAL A 66 -2.48 0.64 -11.67
N THR A 67 -1.26 0.62 -12.19
CA THR A 67 -0.56 1.87 -12.56
C THR A 67 -1.23 2.63 -13.72
N PRO A 68 -1.83 2.00 -14.75
CA PRO A 68 -2.56 2.74 -15.77
C PRO A 68 -3.81 3.44 -15.23
N VAL A 69 -4.55 2.80 -14.32
CA VAL A 69 -5.72 3.42 -13.68
C VAL A 69 -5.31 4.55 -12.75
N ALA A 70 -4.22 4.37 -11.98
CA ALA A 70 -3.70 5.42 -11.13
C ALA A 70 -3.31 6.66 -11.94
N ALA A 71 -2.63 6.47 -13.08
CA ALA A 71 -2.29 7.55 -14.00
C ALA A 71 -3.53 8.21 -14.63
N GLU A 72 -4.48 7.42 -15.12
CA GLU A 72 -5.72 7.88 -15.75
C GLU A 72 -6.55 8.75 -14.80
N LEU A 73 -6.70 8.32 -13.55
CA LEU A 73 -7.52 8.99 -12.56
C LEU A 73 -6.78 10.10 -11.81
N GLY A 74 -5.44 10.21 -11.93
CA GLY A 74 -4.63 11.08 -11.07
C GLY A 74 -4.67 10.62 -9.61
N ALA A 75 -4.57 9.31 -9.40
CA ALA A 75 -4.57 8.70 -8.10
C ALA A 75 -3.18 8.70 -7.45
N LEU A 76 -3.15 8.83 -6.13
CA LEU A 76 -1.97 8.56 -5.31
C LEU A 76 -1.99 7.09 -4.88
N ILE A 77 -0.88 6.38 -5.09
CA ILE A 77 -0.69 5.04 -4.54
C ILE A 77 0.05 5.17 -3.20
N ILE A 78 -0.46 4.51 -2.16
CA ILE A 78 0.12 4.50 -0.81
C ILE A 78 0.38 3.05 -0.39
N ASP A 79 1.62 2.75 0.04
CA ASP A 79 2.00 1.43 0.56
C ASP A 79 3.06 1.54 1.68
N GLY A 80 3.67 0.41 2.07
CA GLY A 80 4.69 0.35 3.13
C GLY A 80 6.09 0.88 2.77
N GLY A 81 6.37 1.25 1.52
CA GLY A 81 7.59 1.94 1.08
C GLY A 81 8.89 1.13 1.07
N THR A 82 8.89 -0.12 1.51
CA THR A 82 10.12 -0.92 1.62
C THR A 82 10.47 -1.62 0.32
N GLN A 83 11.77 -1.82 0.05
CA GLN A 83 12.28 -2.60 -1.07
C GLN A 83 12.12 -4.11 -0.81
N SER A 84 10.89 -4.53 -0.48
CA SER A 84 10.56 -5.91 -0.21
C SER A 84 9.14 -6.24 -0.66
N GLY A 85 8.97 -7.47 -1.11
CA GLY A 85 7.68 -8.05 -1.47
C GLY A 85 6.82 -7.20 -2.42
N VAL A 86 5.56 -6.97 -2.04
CA VAL A 86 4.58 -6.31 -2.93
C VAL A 86 4.90 -4.84 -3.16
N MET A 87 5.53 -4.15 -2.21
CA MET A 87 5.99 -2.77 -2.34
C MET A 87 7.10 -2.66 -3.40
N ALA A 88 8.06 -3.60 -3.41
CA ALA A 88 9.08 -3.67 -4.47
C ALA A 88 8.45 -3.89 -5.86
N MET A 89 7.48 -4.80 -5.98
CA MET A 89 6.78 -5.06 -7.25
C MET A 89 6.00 -3.83 -7.73
N MET A 90 5.36 -3.09 -6.81
CA MET A 90 4.63 -1.86 -7.15
C MET A 90 5.58 -0.74 -7.59
N GLY A 91 6.71 -0.57 -6.89
CA GLY A 91 7.75 0.36 -7.29
C GLY A 91 8.29 0.08 -8.69
N GLU A 92 8.59 -1.19 -9.00
CA GLU A 92 8.99 -1.62 -10.35
C GLU A 92 7.90 -1.36 -11.40
N ALA A 93 6.62 -1.55 -11.05
CA ALA A 93 5.51 -1.25 -11.94
C ALA A 93 5.39 0.25 -12.25
N VAL A 94 5.55 1.11 -11.25
CA VAL A 94 5.56 2.58 -11.42
C VAL A 94 6.76 3.02 -12.26
N ALA A 95 7.93 2.40 -12.07
CA ALA A 95 9.14 2.71 -12.83
C ALA A 95 9.02 2.47 -14.34
N ARG A 96 8.09 1.61 -14.80
CA ARG A 96 7.82 1.38 -16.23
C ARG A 96 7.15 2.56 -16.91
N SER A 97 6.58 3.50 -16.16
CA SER A 97 5.94 4.71 -16.68
C SER A 97 6.29 5.91 -15.79
N PRO A 98 7.53 6.40 -15.83
CA PRO A 98 7.98 7.46 -14.94
C PRO A 98 7.13 8.73 -15.07
N GLY A 99 6.76 9.32 -13.93
CA GLY A 99 6.05 10.60 -13.87
C GLY A 99 4.53 10.53 -14.11
N THR A 100 3.95 9.35 -14.27
CA THR A 100 2.50 9.21 -14.49
C THR A 100 1.70 8.96 -13.21
N SER A 101 2.33 8.37 -12.18
CA SER A 101 1.71 8.09 -10.88
C SER A 101 2.67 8.47 -9.75
N GLN A 102 2.11 8.96 -8.64
CA GLN A 102 2.87 9.20 -7.42
C GLN A 102 2.75 8.00 -6.49
N LEU A 103 3.86 7.63 -5.87
CA LEU A 103 3.94 6.49 -4.96
C LEU A 103 4.51 6.98 -3.61
N LEU A 104 3.67 6.89 -2.58
CA LEU A 104 3.96 7.33 -1.21
C LEU A 104 4.17 6.12 -0.30
N GLY A 105 5.37 5.97 0.22
CA GLY A 105 5.74 4.90 1.14
C GLY A 105 5.61 5.36 2.58
N ILE A 106 4.85 4.65 3.40
CA ILE A 106 4.68 4.97 4.83
C ILE A 106 5.20 3.81 5.65
N ALA A 107 6.25 4.05 6.42
CA ALA A 107 7.00 2.99 7.10
C ALA A 107 7.36 3.37 8.54
N PRO A 108 7.57 2.40 9.44
CA PRO A 108 8.09 2.66 10.76
C PRO A 108 9.60 2.90 10.67
N LYS A 109 10.05 4.07 11.13
CA LYS A 109 11.46 4.50 11.05
C LYS A 109 12.43 3.49 11.67
N GLY A 110 12.04 2.82 12.75
CA GLY A 110 12.87 1.82 13.43
C GLY A 110 12.95 0.47 12.73
N LYS A 111 12.31 0.31 11.57
CA LYS A 111 12.36 -0.93 10.75
C LYS A 111 12.89 -0.72 9.34
N ILE A 112 13.33 0.49 9.00
CA ILE A 112 13.93 0.79 7.70
C ILE A 112 15.43 1.03 7.84
N THR A 113 16.17 0.79 6.76
CA THR A 113 17.58 1.16 6.66
C THR A 113 17.83 2.10 5.49
N HIS A 114 18.55 3.20 5.74
CA HIS A 114 18.99 4.12 4.69
C HIS A 114 20.18 4.95 5.18
N PRO A 115 21.26 5.11 4.40
CA PRO A 115 22.48 5.78 4.85
C PRO A 115 22.26 7.27 5.16
N GLU A 116 21.41 7.95 4.40
CA GLU A 116 21.15 9.39 4.56
C GLU A 116 20.08 9.73 5.61
N ILE A 117 19.41 8.74 6.20
CA ILE A 117 18.33 8.97 7.18
C ILE A 117 18.88 8.80 8.60
N PRO A 118 18.90 9.86 9.43
CA PRO A 118 19.45 9.79 10.79
C PRO A 118 18.74 8.76 11.67
N GLY A 119 19.52 7.81 12.19
CA GLY A 119 19.04 6.72 13.04
C GLY A 119 18.51 5.50 12.28
N ALA A 120 18.48 5.52 10.95
CA ALA A 120 18.06 4.38 10.13
C ALA A 120 19.24 3.53 9.63
N SER A 121 20.43 4.11 9.48
CA SER A 121 21.61 3.40 8.93
C SER A 121 22.14 2.25 9.78
N ALA A 122 21.78 2.20 11.07
CA ALA A 122 22.27 1.22 12.04
C ALA A 122 21.22 0.16 12.45
N VAL A 123 20.06 0.13 11.80
CA VAL A 123 19.00 -0.85 12.11
C VAL A 123 19.41 -2.22 11.53
N SER A 124 19.82 -3.15 12.39
CA SER A 124 20.41 -4.44 11.99
C SER A 124 19.47 -5.35 11.20
N ASP A 125 18.15 -5.23 11.42
CA ASP A 125 17.08 -5.94 10.72
C ASP A 125 16.24 -5.00 9.84
N GLY A 126 16.77 -3.83 9.51
CA GLY A 126 16.08 -2.80 8.74
C GLY A 126 15.91 -3.21 7.28
N THR A 127 14.74 -2.94 6.71
CA THR A 127 14.49 -3.15 5.27
C THR A 127 14.79 -1.86 4.51
N PRO A 128 15.54 -1.89 3.39
CA PRO A 128 15.79 -0.69 2.59
C PRO A 128 14.48 -0.03 2.11
N LEU A 129 14.52 1.27 1.89
CA LEU A 129 13.43 1.97 1.19
C LEU A 129 13.45 1.61 -0.31
N GLU A 130 12.27 1.50 -0.91
CA GLU A 130 12.13 1.15 -2.32
C GLU A 130 12.45 2.36 -3.22
N PRO A 131 13.35 2.22 -4.21
CA PRO A 131 13.95 3.36 -4.90
C PRO A 131 13.08 4.03 -5.98
N ASN A 132 11.86 3.55 -6.23
CA ASN A 132 10.92 4.11 -7.21
C ASN A 132 9.77 4.90 -6.57
N HIS A 133 9.72 4.95 -5.24
CA HIS A 133 8.84 5.85 -4.50
C HIS A 133 9.30 7.30 -4.60
N SER A 134 8.37 8.21 -4.86
CA SER A 134 8.65 9.64 -4.93
C SER A 134 8.55 10.33 -3.57
N HIS A 135 7.83 9.73 -2.62
CA HIS A 135 7.60 10.30 -1.30
C HIS A 135 7.66 9.23 -0.22
N PHE A 136 8.09 9.64 0.98
CA PHE A 136 8.07 8.81 2.17
C PHE A 136 7.57 9.56 3.40
N VAL A 137 6.80 8.87 4.24
CA VAL A 137 6.55 9.24 5.63
C VAL A 137 7.13 8.17 6.55
N LEU A 138 8.12 8.54 7.34
CA LEU A 138 8.76 7.68 8.32
C LEU A 138 8.20 7.99 9.70
N VAL A 139 7.31 7.12 10.17
CA VAL A 139 6.65 7.28 11.47
C VAL A 139 7.59 6.81 12.58
N GLU A 140 7.71 7.58 13.66
CA GLU A 140 8.52 7.18 14.82
C GLU A 140 7.90 5.96 15.53
N SER A 141 8.35 4.78 15.11
CA SER A 141 7.93 3.47 15.60
C SER A 141 9.10 2.50 15.46
N ALA A 142 9.23 1.57 16.41
CA ALA A 142 10.20 0.48 16.36
C ALA A 142 9.59 -0.84 15.85
N GLU A 143 8.29 -0.86 15.56
CA GLU A 143 7.53 -2.06 15.22
C GLU A 143 6.84 -1.89 13.87
N TRP A 144 6.81 -2.97 13.09
CA TRP A 144 5.99 -3.08 11.88
C TRP A 144 4.50 -2.94 12.24
N GLY A 145 3.76 -2.15 11.47
CA GLY A 145 2.36 -1.81 11.74
C GLY A 145 2.17 -0.62 12.70
N GLY A 146 3.24 -0.11 13.33
CA GLY A 146 3.16 1.09 14.16
C GLY A 146 2.89 2.38 13.37
N GLU A 147 2.99 2.31 12.05
CA GLU A 147 2.69 3.32 11.04
C GLU A 147 1.26 3.26 10.51
N THR A 148 0.55 2.12 10.65
CA THR A 148 -0.77 1.86 10.03
C THR A 148 -1.77 2.95 10.37
N GLY A 149 -1.88 3.35 11.63
CA GLY A 149 -2.81 4.43 12.03
C GLY A 149 -2.53 5.75 11.30
N LYS A 150 -1.26 6.10 11.11
CA LYS A 150 -0.87 7.33 10.40
C LYS A 150 -1.12 7.21 8.90
N MET A 151 -0.84 6.05 8.31
CA MET A 151 -1.12 5.77 6.90
C MET A 151 -2.60 6.00 6.58
N LEU A 152 -3.50 5.47 7.41
CA LEU A 152 -4.94 5.61 7.23
C LEU A 152 -5.42 7.05 7.51
N GLU A 153 -4.84 7.74 8.49
CA GLU A 153 -5.12 9.16 8.75
C GLU A 153 -4.76 10.03 7.54
N LEU A 154 -3.58 9.80 6.94
CA LEU A 154 -3.13 10.51 5.75
C LEU A 154 -4.00 10.21 4.53
N ALA A 155 -4.32 8.93 4.30
CA ALA A 155 -5.22 8.54 3.21
C ALA A 155 -6.58 9.25 3.34
N ARG A 156 -7.16 9.28 4.54
CA ARG A 156 -8.42 9.97 4.83
C ARG A 156 -8.34 11.48 4.57
N ALA A 157 -7.22 12.10 4.93
CA ALA A 157 -7.06 13.56 4.86
C ALA A 157 -7.01 14.11 3.42
N PHE A 158 -6.80 13.27 2.41
CA PHE A 158 -6.88 13.68 1.00
C PHE A 158 -8.32 13.96 0.51
N ASP A 159 -9.36 13.54 1.25
CA ASP A 159 -10.77 13.74 0.90
C ASP A 159 -11.13 13.34 -0.55
N ALA A 160 -10.62 12.18 -0.98
CA ALA A 160 -10.83 11.61 -2.31
C ALA A 160 -11.40 10.18 -2.21
N PRO A 161 -11.99 9.63 -3.28
CA PRO A 161 -12.35 8.21 -3.35
C PRO A 161 -11.15 7.31 -3.03
N ILE A 162 -11.35 6.31 -2.16
CA ILE A 162 -10.29 5.42 -1.70
C ILE A 162 -10.68 3.96 -1.95
N VAL A 163 -9.75 3.22 -2.54
CA VAL A 163 -9.79 1.76 -2.59
C VAL A 163 -8.55 1.18 -1.90
N ALA A 164 -8.75 0.16 -1.07
CA ALA A 164 -7.68 -0.67 -0.56
C ALA A 164 -7.56 -1.94 -1.41
N ILE A 165 -6.34 -2.33 -1.77
CA ILE A 165 -6.02 -3.57 -2.46
C ILE A 165 -5.28 -4.47 -1.48
N LEU A 166 -5.81 -5.64 -1.20
CA LEU A 166 -5.16 -6.68 -0.40
C LEU A 166 -4.53 -7.72 -1.32
N VAL A 167 -3.22 -7.90 -1.19
CA VAL A 167 -2.46 -8.98 -1.85
C VAL A 167 -1.78 -9.84 -0.79
N ASN A 168 -2.09 -11.13 -0.78
CA ASN A 168 -1.52 -12.10 0.14
C ASN A 168 -1.70 -11.63 1.60
N GLY A 169 -0.62 -11.29 2.32
CA GLY A 169 -0.71 -10.59 3.60
C GLY A 169 -0.72 -11.47 4.85
N GLY A 170 -0.49 -10.83 5.99
CA GLY A 170 -0.46 -11.46 7.32
C GLY A 170 -1.23 -10.58 8.33
N ALA A 171 -0.88 -10.69 9.61
CA ALA A 171 -1.61 -10.00 10.69
C ALA A 171 -1.67 -8.46 10.52
N ILE A 172 -0.60 -7.83 10.06
CA ILE A 172 -0.57 -6.37 9.82
C ILE A 172 -1.55 -5.99 8.70
N ALA A 173 -1.48 -6.70 7.56
CA ALA A 173 -2.41 -6.49 6.45
C ALA A 173 -3.87 -6.76 6.86
N ALA A 174 -4.11 -7.71 7.77
CA ALA A 174 -5.44 -7.96 8.30
C ALA A 174 -5.99 -6.77 9.12
N ASP A 175 -5.14 -6.15 9.94
CA ASP A 175 -5.49 -4.94 10.69
C ASP A 175 -5.72 -3.75 9.74
N GLU A 176 -4.84 -3.54 8.76
CA GLU A 176 -4.98 -2.49 7.73
C GLU A 176 -6.32 -2.60 6.97
N VAL A 177 -6.69 -3.82 6.59
CA VAL A 177 -7.95 -4.11 5.90
C VAL A 177 -9.16 -3.90 6.81
N LEU A 178 -9.10 -4.38 8.06
CA LEU A 178 -10.16 -4.17 9.05
C LEU A 178 -10.42 -2.68 9.27
N GLN A 179 -9.36 -1.91 9.46
CA GLN A 179 -9.50 -0.47 9.65
C GLN A 179 -10.01 0.22 8.38
N SER A 180 -9.59 -0.22 7.19
CA SER A 180 -10.08 0.31 5.92
C SER A 180 -11.60 0.13 5.74
N VAL A 181 -12.13 -1.07 6.05
CA VAL A 181 -13.59 -1.28 5.97
C VAL A 181 -14.35 -0.47 7.02
N ARG A 182 -13.78 -0.30 8.22
CA ARG A 182 -14.34 0.58 9.28
C ARG A 182 -14.32 2.05 8.89
N ASN A 183 -13.34 2.47 8.10
CA ASN A 183 -13.26 3.80 7.52
C ASN A 183 -14.28 4.00 6.38
N GLY A 184 -14.95 2.94 5.94
CA GLY A 184 -15.96 2.98 4.90
C GLY A 184 -15.41 2.81 3.48
N TRP A 185 -14.14 2.39 3.34
CA TRP A 185 -13.49 2.29 2.03
C TRP A 185 -13.78 0.97 1.35
N GLN A 186 -13.75 0.98 0.02
CA GLN A 186 -13.89 -0.25 -0.76
C GLN A 186 -12.60 -1.07 -0.66
N LEU A 187 -12.74 -2.40 -0.68
CA LEU A 187 -11.64 -3.34 -0.59
C LEU A 187 -11.66 -4.27 -1.80
N LEU A 188 -10.57 -4.31 -2.57
CA LEU A 188 -10.31 -5.31 -3.59
C LEU A 188 -9.35 -6.36 -3.04
N VAL A 189 -9.80 -7.60 -2.91
CA VAL A 189 -8.97 -8.72 -2.46
C VAL A 189 -8.51 -9.51 -3.68
N VAL A 190 -7.19 -9.64 -3.84
CA VAL A 190 -6.60 -10.45 -4.90
C VAL A 190 -6.59 -11.92 -4.46
N GLU A 191 -7.65 -12.66 -4.77
CA GLU A 191 -7.79 -14.07 -4.43
C GLU A 191 -6.81 -14.93 -5.25
N GLY A 192 -6.34 -16.03 -4.66
CA GLY A 192 -5.29 -16.88 -5.22
C GLY A 192 -3.87 -16.36 -4.95
N SER A 193 -3.73 -15.18 -4.34
CA SER A 193 -2.44 -14.61 -3.94
C SER A 193 -1.90 -15.17 -2.61
N GLY A 194 -2.69 -15.94 -1.86
CA GLY A 194 -2.22 -16.67 -0.67
C GLY A 194 -2.61 -16.03 0.66
N ARG A 195 -2.24 -16.74 1.74
CA ARG A 195 -2.38 -16.34 3.17
C ARG A 195 -3.70 -15.62 3.47
N PHE A 196 -3.63 -14.38 3.98
CA PHE A 196 -4.80 -13.66 4.49
C PHE A 196 -5.80 -13.31 3.37
N ALA A 197 -5.33 -12.97 2.17
CA ALA A 197 -6.19 -12.72 1.02
C ALA A 197 -7.08 -13.93 0.69
N ASP A 198 -6.51 -15.14 0.68
CA ASP A 198 -7.27 -16.37 0.38
C ASP A 198 -8.21 -16.75 1.54
N GLU A 199 -7.78 -16.55 2.79
CA GLU A 199 -8.64 -16.75 3.95
C GLU A 199 -9.87 -15.83 3.92
N LEU A 200 -9.65 -14.54 3.67
CA LEU A 200 -10.73 -13.56 3.58
C LEU A 200 -11.63 -13.85 2.38
N SER A 201 -11.07 -14.25 1.23
CA SER A 201 -11.84 -14.63 0.04
C SER A 201 -12.76 -15.81 0.31
N ALA A 202 -12.29 -16.83 1.04
CA ALA A 202 -13.12 -17.95 1.47
C ALA A 202 -14.27 -17.50 2.37
N ALA A 203 -14.00 -16.61 3.34
CA ALA A 203 -15.02 -16.06 4.23
C ALA A 203 -16.06 -15.16 3.53
N VAL A 204 -15.67 -14.43 2.48
CA VAL A 204 -16.57 -13.63 1.66
C VAL A 204 -17.52 -14.51 0.86
N ARG A 205 -17.02 -15.64 0.33
CA ARG A 205 -17.83 -16.61 -0.44
C ARG A 205 -18.74 -17.45 0.45
N ASP A 206 -18.22 -17.84 1.61
CA ASP A 206 -18.94 -18.59 2.62
C ASP A 206 -18.66 -18.00 4.01
N GLY A 207 -19.65 -17.31 4.56
CA GLY A 207 -19.53 -16.67 5.87
C GLY A 207 -19.26 -17.64 7.03
N GLN A 208 -19.43 -18.95 6.85
CA GLN A 208 -19.06 -19.96 7.85
C GLN A 208 -17.55 -20.26 7.87
N SER A 209 -16.83 -19.92 6.79
CA SER A 209 -15.39 -20.13 6.65
C SER A 209 -14.54 -19.05 7.36
N ALA A 210 -15.17 -18.03 7.96
CA ALA A 210 -14.48 -17.01 8.74
C ALA A 210 -13.85 -17.59 10.00
N LYS A 211 -12.52 -17.44 10.15
CA LYS A 211 -11.76 -17.99 11.29
C LYS A 211 -11.68 -17.05 12.50
N SER A 212 -12.11 -15.80 12.35
CA SER A 212 -12.12 -14.81 13.42
C SER A 212 -13.30 -13.84 13.28
N VAL A 213 -13.56 -13.07 14.34
CA VAL A 213 -14.60 -12.04 14.36
C VAL A 213 -14.27 -10.93 13.37
N GLU A 214 -13.00 -10.54 13.29
CA GLU A 214 -12.48 -9.52 12.37
C GLU A 214 -12.67 -9.95 10.91
N VAL A 215 -12.34 -11.20 10.57
CA VAL A 215 -12.58 -11.73 9.22
C VAL A 215 -14.07 -11.73 8.88
N SER A 216 -14.93 -12.10 9.84
CA SER A 216 -16.37 -12.07 9.65
C SER A 216 -16.90 -10.64 9.45
N GLU A 217 -16.36 -9.67 10.19
CA GLU A 217 -16.68 -8.24 10.06
C GLU A 217 -16.31 -7.72 8.67
N ILE A 218 -15.08 -7.99 8.22
CA ILE A 218 -14.61 -7.57 6.89
C ILE A 218 -15.49 -8.20 5.80
N ALA A 219 -15.69 -9.52 5.84
CA ALA A 219 -16.44 -10.25 4.83
C ALA A 219 -17.89 -9.79 4.71
N ARG A 220 -18.53 -9.41 5.82
CA ARG A 220 -19.93 -8.95 5.86
C ARG A 220 -20.11 -7.45 5.66
N SER A 221 -19.03 -6.70 5.46
CA SER A 221 -19.08 -5.24 5.32
C SER A 221 -19.85 -4.75 4.08
N GLY A 222 -20.02 -5.62 3.07
CA GLY A 222 -20.59 -5.23 1.77
C GLY A 222 -19.65 -4.37 0.92
N ARG A 223 -18.37 -4.27 1.30
CA ARG A 223 -17.35 -3.43 0.64
C ARG A 223 -16.26 -4.23 -0.08
N VAL A 224 -16.35 -5.56 -0.04
CA VAL A 224 -15.31 -6.44 -0.56
C VAL A 224 -15.65 -6.89 -1.98
N ALA A 225 -14.73 -6.61 -2.91
CA ALA A 225 -14.70 -7.17 -4.25
C ALA A 225 -13.58 -8.22 -4.33
N LEU A 226 -13.87 -9.37 -4.94
CA LEU A 226 -12.87 -10.42 -5.16
C LEU A 226 -12.35 -10.36 -6.60
N PHE A 227 -11.04 -10.44 -6.76
CA PHE A 227 -10.36 -10.46 -8.05
C PHE A 227 -9.36 -11.61 -8.09
N TYR A 228 -9.46 -12.54 -9.05
CA TYR A 228 -8.54 -13.67 -9.10
C TYR A 228 -7.19 -13.26 -9.68
N VAL A 229 -6.10 -13.66 -9.03
CA VAL A 229 -4.72 -13.24 -9.39
C VAL A 229 -4.35 -13.56 -10.85
N ALA A 230 -4.93 -14.61 -11.45
CA ALA A 230 -4.66 -14.99 -12.83
C ALA A 230 -5.67 -14.41 -13.83
N ASP A 231 -6.64 -13.61 -13.39
CA ASP A 231 -7.52 -12.89 -14.31
C ASP A 231 -6.76 -11.82 -15.09
N PRO A 232 -7.20 -11.46 -16.30
CA PRO A 232 -6.56 -10.43 -17.11
C PRO A 232 -6.53 -9.06 -16.41
N ALA A 233 -5.41 -8.33 -16.56
CA ALA A 233 -5.25 -6.99 -16.00
C ALA A 233 -6.33 -5.99 -16.48
N GLU A 234 -6.92 -6.21 -17.66
CA GLU A 234 -8.05 -5.41 -18.15
C GLU A 234 -9.24 -5.44 -17.21
N LYS A 235 -9.59 -6.62 -16.70
CA LYS A 235 -10.67 -6.77 -15.72
C LYS A 235 -10.36 -6.03 -14.42
N LEU A 236 -9.09 -6.02 -14.00
CA LEU A 236 -8.67 -5.24 -12.83
C LEU A 236 -8.87 -3.74 -13.07
N ARG A 237 -8.53 -3.25 -14.27
CA ARG A 237 -8.73 -1.84 -14.61
C ARG A 237 -10.20 -1.44 -14.50
N ASP A 238 -11.09 -2.24 -15.09
CA ASP A 238 -12.52 -1.95 -15.09
C ASP A 238 -13.08 -1.94 -13.66
N GLU A 239 -12.64 -2.88 -12.82
CA GLU A 239 -13.06 -2.93 -11.42
C GLU A 239 -12.54 -1.74 -10.62
N LEU A 240 -11.28 -1.35 -10.78
CA LEU A 240 -10.72 -0.18 -10.11
C LEU A 240 -11.41 1.12 -10.55
N ARG A 241 -11.73 1.28 -11.85
CA ARG A 241 -12.53 2.42 -12.35
C ARG A 241 -13.91 2.45 -11.72
N ARG A 242 -14.58 1.30 -11.59
CA ARG A 242 -15.89 1.20 -10.94
C ARG A 242 -15.85 1.56 -9.45
N MET A 243 -14.74 1.27 -8.77
CA MET A 243 -14.57 1.54 -7.34
C MET A 243 -14.13 2.97 -7.03
N LEU A 244 -13.43 3.63 -7.96
CA LEU A 244 -12.85 4.97 -7.78
C LEU A 244 -13.56 6.09 -8.56
N GLY A 245 -14.37 5.75 -9.56
CA GLY A 245 -15.19 6.69 -10.34
C GLY A 245 -16.57 6.93 -9.73
#